data_AF-A0A7S2WKQ9-F1
#
_entry.id   AF-A0A7S2WKQ9-F1
#
_cell.length_a   1.000
_cell.length_b   1.000
_cell.length_c   1.000
_cell.angle_alpha   90.00
_cell.angle_beta   90.00
_cell.angle_gamma   90.00
#
_symmetry.space_group_name_H-M   'P 1'
#
loop_
_entity.id
_entity.type
_entity.pdbx_description
1 polymer ?
#
loop_
_entity_poly.entity_id
_entity_poly.type
_entity_poly.pdbx_seq_one_letter_code
_entity_poly.pdbx_strand_id
1 'polypeptide(L)'
;QDTTNPNTATNTNNIPGISTSSTITAGPVEGNPEQERLKKTNPFDLKEKFMRAGSTLIGNSIKGLYKKLESEGFNAGEEFVIAVREGLNVGSTIILGDRDVEVTLRHITDALSKTDLKRLLSADSEMEKSMGKLMPQNLVDSVSSEQITKDQFATYVETMKAKDNVKLLMATLKESAPELYRALVSERDEFMADGLDRLNQYSLTVAVMGIAHVDGVENNLKEKGW
;
A
#
# COMPACT_ATOMS: atom_id res chain seq x y z
N GLN A 1 46.60 0.30 -41.57
CA GLN A 1 48.07 0.19 -41.39
C GLN A 1 48.62 1.60 -41.38
N ASP A 2 49.83 1.78 -40.86
CA ASP A 2 50.36 3.03 -40.29
C ASP A 2 49.59 3.52 -39.04
N THR A 3 50.20 3.78 -37.88
CA THR A 3 51.58 4.19 -37.46
C THR A 3 51.88 5.67 -37.72
N THR A 4 52.53 6.46 -36.84
CA THR A 4 53.25 6.21 -35.56
C THR A 4 52.92 7.28 -34.47
N ASN A 5 53.43 7.07 -33.25
CA ASN A 5 53.52 8.02 -32.11
C ASN A 5 55.01 8.07 -31.69
N PRO A 6 55.61 9.19 -31.24
CA PRO A 6 55.79 9.39 -29.78
C PRO A 6 56.02 10.84 -29.25
N ASN A 7 55.97 10.98 -27.91
CA ASN A 7 56.63 12.00 -27.06
C ASN A 7 56.07 13.46 -27.09
N THR A 8 56.18 14.30 -26.03
CA THR A 8 56.89 14.16 -24.74
C THR A 8 56.15 14.83 -23.56
N ALA A 9 56.50 14.36 -22.36
CA ALA A 9 56.28 14.92 -21.00
C ALA A 9 56.65 16.43 -20.85
N THR A 10 56.34 17.17 -19.77
CA THR A 10 56.22 16.88 -18.31
C THR A 10 55.08 17.76 -17.66
N ASN A 11 54.89 18.06 -16.35
CA ASN A 11 55.69 17.90 -15.12
C ASN A 11 54.87 17.98 -13.78
N THR A 12 55.22 17.12 -12.81
CA THR A 12 55.34 17.30 -11.33
C THR A 12 54.46 18.24 -10.45
N ASN A 13 54.00 17.65 -9.34
CA ASN A 13 53.93 18.19 -7.95
C ASN A 13 52.86 19.28 -7.62
N ASN A 14 52.41 19.47 -6.36
CA ASN A 14 52.91 18.94 -5.08
C ASN A 14 51.78 18.73 -4.02
N ILE A 15 51.98 17.84 -3.04
CA ILE A 15 51.19 17.72 -1.78
C ILE A 15 52.17 17.53 -0.61
N PRO A 16 52.20 18.44 0.37
CA PRO A 16 51.91 18.07 1.78
C PRO A 16 51.16 19.19 2.55
N GLY A 17 50.50 18.97 3.71
CA GLY A 17 50.30 17.76 4.52
C GLY A 17 50.41 18.06 6.04
N ILE A 18 50.00 17.11 6.91
CA ILE A 18 50.39 17.02 8.35
C ILE A 18 49.68 18.10 9.25
N SER A 19 49.35 17.97 10.56
CA SER A 19 49.72 17.01 11.62
C SER A 19 48.63 16.73 12.70
N THR A 20 48.62 15.48 13.19
CA THR A 20 48.49 14.99 14.60
C THR A 20 47.69 15.71 15.70
N SER A 21 46.75 14.96 16.30
CA SER A 21 46.71 14.49 17.71
C SER A 21 47.17 15.39 18.88
N SER A 22 46.31 15.47 19.91
CA SER A 22 46.67 15.70 21.33
C SER A 22 45.55 15.13 22.22
N THR A 23 45.77 14.00 22.90
CA THR A 23 46.23 13.89 24.30
C THR A 23 45.06 13.80 25.30
N ILE A 24 44.97 12.67 26.01
CA ILE A 24 44.03 12.45 27.12
C ILE A 24 44.66 12.94 28.42
N THR A 25 43.95 13.75 29.19
CA THR A 25 44.28 14.07 30.59
C THR A 25 43.17 13.54 31.50
N ALA A 26 43.53 12.68 32.45
CA ALA A 26 42.64 12.22 33.50
C ALA A 26 42.91 13.01 34.79
N GLY A 27 41.84 13.52 35.41
CA GLY A 27 41.86 14.17 36.71
C GLY A 27 40.47 14.10 37.33
N PRO A 28 40.33 13.81 38.63
CA PRO A 28 39.02 13.60 39.26
C PRO A 28 38.30 14.93 39.49
N VAL A 29 37.00 14.94 39.22
CA VAL A 29 36.04 15.90 39.79
C VAL A 29 34.88 15.07 40.34
N GLU A 30 34.40 15.47 41.51
CA GLU A 30 33.53 14.63 42.34
C GLU A 30 32.09 14.52 41.79
N GLY A 31 31.39 13.46 42.20
CA GLY A 31 30.06 13.14 41.69
C GLY A 31 28.98 14.13 42.14
N ASN A 32 28.05 14.43 41.25
CA ASN A 32 26.78 15.09 41.56
C ASN A 32 25.63 14.14 41.16
N PRO A 33 24.65 13.84 42.04
CA PRO A 33 23.64 12.83 41.73
C PRO A 33 22.67 13.22 40.61
N GLU A 34 22.19 12.20 39.92
CA GLU A 34 20.76 12.06 39.56
C GLU A 34 20.05 13.32 39.01
N GLN A 35 20.45 13.74 37.80
CA GLN A 35 19.49 14.37 36.90
C GLN A 35 19.01 13.36 35.87
N GLU A 36 17.99 12.58 36.25
CA GLU A 36 17.20 11.80 35.28
C GLU A 36 16.53 12.77 34.31
N ARG A 37 17.20 13.03 33.17
CA ARG A 37 16.64 13.83 32.10
C ARG A 37 15.45 13.11 31.50
N LEU A 38 14.25 13.42 32.01
CA LEU A 38 12.96 13.11 31.41
C LEU A 38 13.07 13.34 29.90
N LYS A 39 13.09 12.25 29.13
CA LYS A 39 13.11 12.28 27.67
C LYS A 39 11.79 12.90 27.24
N LYS A 40 11.77 14.21 26.99
CA LYS A 40 10.62 14.92 26.42
C LYS A 40 10.29 14.24 25.09
N THR A 41 9.26 13.40 25.11
CA THR A 41 8.78 12.68 23.94
C THR A 41 8.32 13.72 22.93
N ASN A 42 9.01 13.77 21.79
CA ASN A 42 8.63 14.69 20.73
C ASN A 42 7.23 14.28 20.24
N PRO A 43 6.22 15.17 20.19
CA PRO A 43 4.89 14.82 19.70
C PRO A 43 4.91 14.23 18.28
N PHE A 44 5.90 14.57 17.45
CA PHE A 44 6.11 13.93 16.14
C PHE A 44 6.60 12.47 16.26
N ASP A 45 7.50 12.17 17.19
CA ASP A 45 7.97 10.80 17.49
C ASP A 45 6.85 9.94 18.11
N LEU A 46 6.02 10.54 18.98
CA LEU A 46 4.84 9.88 19.51
C LEU A 46 3.79 9.63 18.42
N LYS A 47 3.52 10.60 17.52
CA LYS A 47 2.65 10.38 16.36
C LYS A 47 3.21 9.28 15.45
N GLU A 48 4.52 9.28 15.14
CA GLU A 48 5.10 8.24 14.29
C GLU A 48 4.99 6.85 14.92
N LYS A 49 5.26 6.72 16.22
CA LYS A 49 5.09 5.45 16.96
C LYS A 49 3.65 4.98 16.97
N PHE A 50 2.68 5.88 17.17
CA PHE A 50 1.26 5.56 17.08
C PHE A 50 0.86 5.11 15.67
N MET A 51 1.29 5.83 14.64
CA MET A 51 1.03 5.48 13.23
C MET A 51 1.65 4.12 12.85
N ARG A 52 2.89 3.83 13.29
CA ARG A 52 3.55 2.52 13.09
C ARG A 52 2.80 1.39 13.80
N ALA A 53 2.34 1.61 15.03
CA ALA A 53 1.55 0.64 15.77
C ALA A 53 0.20 0.37 15.09
N GLY A 54 -0.48 1.43 14.64
CA GLY A 54 -1.72 1.34 13.87
C GLY A 54 -1.55 0.58 12.55
N SER A 55 -0.53 0.91 11.75
CA SER A 55 -0.25 0.22 10.48
C SER A 55 0.11 -1.26 10.68
N THR A 56 0.83 -1.59 11.77
CA THR A 56 1.13 -2.99 12.14
C THR A 56 -0.13 -3.75 12.53
N LEU A 57 -1.04 -3.13 13.30
CA LEU A 57 -2.31 -3.74 13.70
C LEU A 57 -3.23 -3.97 12.48
N ILE A 58 -3.36 -2.97 11.60
CA ILE A 58 -4.15 -3.07 10.37
C ILE A 58 -3.56 -4.13 9.43
N GLY A 59 -2.22 -4.14 9.24
CA GLY A 59 -1.53 -5.15 8.44
C GLY A 59 -1.73 -6.58 8.96
N ASN A 60 -1.72 -6.77 10.29
CA ASN A 60 -2.03 -8.07 10.90
C ASN A 60 -3.50 -8.48 10.71
N SER A 61 -4.45 -7.56 10.83
CA SER A 61 -5.88 -7.83 10.56
C SER A 61 -6.12 -8.21 9.11
N ILE A 62 -5.53 -7.47 8.16
CA ILE A 62 -5.58 -7.75 6.72
C ILE A 62 -4.96 -9.12 6.42
N LYS A 63 -3.80 -9.44 7.01
CA LYS A 63 -3.15 -10.76 6.89
C LYS A 63 -4.01 -11.89 7.48
N GLY A 64 -4.78 -11.63 8.53
CA GLY A 64 -5.77 -12.55 9.07
C GLY A 64 -6.93 -12.80 8.10
N LEU A 65 -7.43 -11.75 7.45
CA LEU A 65 -8.49 -11.85 6.43
C LEU A 65 -8.02 -12.65 5.21
N TYR A 66 -6.83 -12.36 4.66
CA TYR A 66 -6.24 -13.13 3.55
C TYR A 66 -6.12 -14.62 3.90
N LYS A 67 -5.54 -14.95 5.06
CA LYS A 67 -5.46 -16.35 5.52
C LYS A 67 -6.82 -17.03 5.64
N LYS A 68 -7.86 -16.31 6.05
CA LYS A 68 -9.23 -16.87 6.10
C LYS A 68 -9.74 -17.16 4.69
N LEU A 69 -9.59 -16.22 3.76
CA LEU A 69 -9.98 -16.41 2.35
C LEU A 69 -9.23 -17.61 1.73
N GLU A 70 -7.91 -17.68 1.89
CA GLU A 70 -7.07 -18.83 1.47
C GLU A 70 -7.58 -20.16 2.05
N SER A 71 -7.91 -20.21 3.35
CA SER A 71 -8.43 -21.41 4.03
C SER A 71 -9.85 -21.84 3.60
N GLU A 72 -10.54 -20.97 2.88
CA GLU A 72 -11.84 -21.22 2.24
C GLU A 72 -11.73 -21.38 0.73
N GLY A 73 -10.51 -21.52 0.18
CA GLY A 73 -10.24 -21.78 -1.23
C GLY A 73 -10.10 -20.53 -2.12
N PHE A 74 -10.06 -19.33 -1.54
CA PHE A 74 -9.97 -18.08 -2.28
C PHE A 74 -8.53 -17.54 -2.32
N ASN A 75 -7.80 -17.93 -3.36
CA ASN A 75 -6.48 -17.40 -3.70
C ASN A 75 -6.59 -15.95 -4.22
N ALA A 76 -6.50 -14.96 -3.33
CA ALA A 76 -6.47 -13.56 -3.74
C ALA A 76 -5.09 -13.19 -4.32
N GLY A 77 -5.05 -12.62 -5.53
CA GLY A 77 -3.82 -12.22 -6.21
C GLY A 77 -3.18 -13.29 -7.09
N GLU A 78 -3.82 -14.45 -7.27
CA GLU A 78 -3.39 -15.47 -8.24
C GLU A 78 -3.38 -14.91 -9.67
N GLU A 79 -4.28 -13.97 -9.97
CA GLU A 79 -4.32 -13.20 -11.22
C GLU A 79 -3.00 -12.46 -11.51
N PHE A 80 -2.32 -11.93 -10.48
CA PHE A 80 -1.02 -11.27 -10.62
C PHE A 80 0.11 -12.26 -10.80
N VAL A 81 0.07 -13.41 -10.11
CA VAL A 81 1.05 -14.49 -10.27
C VAL A 81 0.99 -15.05 -11.71
N ILE A 82 -0.21 -15.23 -12.24
CA ILE A 82 -0.42 -15.63 -13.64
C ILE A 82 0.07 -14.53 -14.59
N ALA A 83 -0.28 -13.26 -14.38
CA ALA A 83 0.16 -12.15 -15.24
C ALA A 83 1.69 -12.02 -15.29
N VAL A 84 2.38 -12.13 -14.15
CA VAL A 84 3.85 -12.13 -14.09
C VAL A 84 4.43 -13.36 -14.80
N ARG A 85 3.85 -14.55 -14.60
CA ARG A 85 4.31 -15.78 -15.27
C ARG A 85 4.19 -15.69 -16.78
N GLU A 86 3.02 -15.31 -17.31
CA GLU A 86 2.83 -15.20 -18.76
C GLU A 86 3.62 -14.03 -19.36
N GLY A 87 3.76 -12.92 -18.64
CA GLY A 87 4.64 -11.82 -19.02
C GLY A 87 6.10 -12.25 -19.16
N LEU A 88 6.61 -13.09 -18.25
CA LEU A 88 7.95 -13.67 -18.34
C LEU A 88 8.05 -14.70 -19.48
N ASN A 89 7.02 -15.52 -19.71
CA ASN A 89 6.97 -16.50 -20.80
C ASN A 89 7.10 -15.84 -22.19
N VAL A 90 6.55 -14.63 -22.38
CA VAL A 90 6.69 -13.85 -23.63
C VAL A 90 7.91 -12.90 -23.65
N GLY A 91 8.75 -12.90 -22.60
CA GLY A 91 9.94 -12.06 -22.51
C GLY A 91 9.66 -10.56 -22.29
N SER A 92 8.49 -10.20 -21.75
CA SER A 92 8.15 -8.81 -21.45
C SER A 92 8.89 -8.27 -20.21
N THR A 93 8.98 -6.94 -20.10
CA THR A 93 9.48 -6.29 -18.87
C THR A 93 8.38 -6.25 -17.83
N ILE A 94 8.57 -6.92 -16.69
CA ILE A 94 7.63 -6.89 -15.56
C ILE A 94 7.86 -5.62 -14.74
N ILE A 95 6.79 -4.85 -14.52
CA ILE A 95 6.78 -3.62 -13.71
C ILE A 95 5.67 -3.74 -12.67
N LEU A 96 5.98 -3.42 -11.41
CA LEU A 96 4.97 -3.32 -10.34
C LEU A 96 4.33 -1.92 -10.41
N GLY A 97 3.05 -1.84 -10.79
CA GLY A 97 2.37 -0.57 -11.06
C GLY A 97 1.74 0.13 -9.85
N ASP A 98 1.49 -0.59 -8.75
CA ASP A 98 0.75 -0.10 -7.57
C ASP A 98 1.69 0.50 -6.50
N ARG A 99 1.11 1.30 -5.60
CA ARG A 99 1.79 2.00 -4.51
C ARG A 99 2.26 1.03 -3.43
N ASP A 100 3.44 1.31 -2.87
CA ASP A 100 4.01 0.57 -1.73
C ASP A 100 3.00 0.35 -0.59
N VAL A 101 2.99 -0.87 -0.05
CA VAL A 101 2.01 -1.30 0.95
C VAL A 101 2.18 -0.60 2.30
N GLU A 102 3.39 -0.19 2.70
CA GLU A 102 3.60 0.60 3.92
C GLU A 102 3.02 2.01 3.81
N VAL A 103 3.11 2.62 2.63
CA VAL A 103 2.49 3.93 2.33
C VAL A 103 0.96 3.78 2.39
N THR A 104 0.43 2.74 1.75
CA THR A 104 -1.01 2.44 1.77
C THR A 104 -1.53 2.16 3.18
N LEU A 105 -0.86 1.31 3.98
CA LEU A 105 -1.24 1.04 5.37
C LEU A 105 -1.18 2.30 6.25
N ARG A 106 -0.20 3.17 6.05
CA ARG A 106 -0.08 4.47 6.74
C ARG A 106 -1.24 5.40 6.40
N HIS A 107 -1.63 5.48 5.13
CA HIS A 107 -2.75 6.31 4.69
C HIS A 107 -4.09 5.76 5.19
N ILE A 108 -4.28 4.44 5.19
CA ILE A 108 -5.46 3.79 5.82
C ILE A 108 -5.51 4.11 7.33
N THR A 109 -4.38 4.08 8.03
CA THR A 109 -4.30 4.42 9.46
C THR A 109 -4.75 5.87 9.72
N ASP A 110 -4.32 6.82 8.88
CA ASP A 110 -4.68 8.23 8.99
C ASP A 110 -6.16 8.45 8.65
N ALA A 111 -6.65 7.84 7.57
CA ALA A 111 -8.06 7.88 7.15
C ALA A 111 -9.02 7.29 8.20
N LEU A 112 -8.66 6.17 8.84
CA LEU A 112 -9.44 5.59 9.94
C LEU A 112 -9.52 6.52 11.15
N SER A 113 -8.48 7.33 11.42
CA SER A 113 -8.51 8.32 12.51
C SER A 113 -9.44 9.52 12.24
N LYS A 114 -9.82 9.74 10.98
CA LYS A 114 -10.74 10.79 10.51
C LYS A 114 -12.16 10.28 10.24
N THR A 115 -12.34 8.97 10.13
CA THR A 115 -13.61 8.33 9.77
C THR A 115 -14.41 8.02 11.04
N ASP A 116 -15.70 8.36 11.08
CA ASP A 116 -16.61 7.86 12.13
C ASP A 116 -16.89 6.37 11.89
N LEU A 117 -15.95 5.54 12.33
CA LEU A 117 -16.03 4.08 12.19
C LEU A 117 -17.23 3.49 12.96
N LYS A 118 -17.73 4.18 14.00
CA LYS A 118 -18.91 3.74 14.74
C LYS A 118 -20.18 3.91 13.91
N ARG A 119 -20.31 5.02 13.17
CA ARG A 119 -21.40 5.24 12.20
C ARG A 119 -21.22 4.43 10.92
N LEU A 120 -20.00 4.15 10.49
CA LEU A 120 -19.75 3.30 9.32
C LEU A 120 -20.13 1.84 9.55
N LEU A 121 -19.98 1.35 10.79
CA LEU A 121 -20.26 -0.03 11.20
C LEU A 121 -21.56 -0.17 12.03
N SER A 122 -22.46 0.82 12.00
CA SER A 122 -23.75 0.70 12.66
C SER A 122 -24.77 -0.04 11.78
N ALA A 123 -25.71 -0.76 12.40
CA ALA A 123 -26.72 -1.56 11.69
C ALA A 123 -27.71 -0.73 10.84
N ASP A 124 -27.77 0.58 11.08
CA ASP A 124 -28.53 1.57 10.30
C ASP A 124 -27.69 2.29 9.23
N SER A 125 -26.41 1.94 9.08
CA SER A 125 -25.51 2.56 8.08
C SER A 125 -25.90 2.21 6.64
N GLU A 126 -25.59 3.11 5.69
CA GLU A 126 -25.74 2.79 4.27
C GLU A 126 -24.77 1.69 3.81
N MET A 127 -23.64 1.52 4.50
CA MET A 127 -22.72 0.40 4.28
C MET A 127 -23.39 -0.95 4.56
N GLU A 128 -24.05 -1.10 5.71
CA GLU A 128 -24.77 -2.33 6.08
C GLU A 128 -25.96 -2.58 5.14
N LYS A 129 -26.74 -1.53 4.83
CA LYS A 129 -27.85 -1.61 3.86
C LYS A 129 -27.39 -1.98 2.45
N SER A 130 -26.20 -1.55 2.04
CA SER A 130 -25.61 -1.88 0.74
C SER A 130 -25.12 -3.32 0.72
N MET A 131 -24.43 -3.74 1.79
CA MET A 131 -23.99 -5.12 1.99
C MET A 131 -25.17 -6.10 2.00
N GLY A 132 -26.24 -5.78 2.73
CA GLY A 132 -27.45 -6.59 2.83
C GLY A 132 -28.22 -6.76 1.51
N LYS A 133 -28.13 -5.79 0.58
CA LYS A 133 -28.67 -5.92 -0.80
C LYS A 133 -27.87 -6.89 -1.67
N LEU A 134 -26.61 -7.11 -1.32
CA LEU A 134 -25.68 -8.01 -2.01
C LEU A 134 -25.59 -9.41 -1.37
N MET A 135 -26.24 -9.61 -0.22
CA MET A 135 -26.40 -10.93 0.40
C MET A 135 -27.43 -11.77 -0.37
N PRO A 136 -27.10 -13.01 -0.77
CA PRO A 136 -28.10 -13.97 -1.23
C PRO A 136 -29.17 -14.20 -0.14
N GLN A 137 -30.45 -14.25 -0.50
CA GLN A 137 -31.55 -14.38 0.48
C GLN A 137 -31.42 -15.63 1.37
N ASN A 138 -30.96 -16.75 0.79
CA ASN A 138 -30.67 -17.99 1.50
C ASN A 138 -29.47 -17.92 2.47
N LEU A 139 -28.74 -16.80 2.50
CA LEU A 139 -27.72 -16.50 3.50
C LEU A 139 -28.27 -15.59 4.62
N VAL A 140 -29.21 -14.68 4.32
CA VAL A 140 -29.85 -13.81 5.32
C VAL A 140 -30.50 -14.64 6.44
N ASP A 141 -31.27 -15.67 6.07
CA ASP A 141 -31.89 -16.61 7.02
C ASP A 141 -30.85 -17.40 7.85
N SER A 142 -29.65 -17.62 7.31
CA SER A 142 -28.59 -18.42 7.96
C SER A 142 -27.70 -17.58 8.89
N VAL A 143 -27.47 -16.30 8.57
CA VAL A 143 -26.78 -15.35 9.47
C VAL A 143 -27.54 -15.22 10.80
N SER A 144 -28.87 -15.26 10.77
CA SER A 144 -29.73 -15.31 11.96
C SER A 144 -29.58 -16.57 12.82
N SER A 145 -28.81 -17.57 12.36
CA SER A 145 -28.54 -18.84 13.06
C SER A 145 -27.05 -19.06 13.39
N GLU A 146 -26.22 -18.00 13.27
CA GLU A 146 -24.81 -17.94 13.68
C GLU A 146 -23.84 -18.93 13.00
N GLN A 147 -24.29 -19.70 11.99
CA GLN A 147 -23.44 -20.63 11.23
C GLN A 147 -23.58 -20.41 9.71
N ILE A 148 -22.53 -19.84 9.11
CA ILE A 148 -22.35 -19.76 7.65
C ILE A 148 -21.51 -20.96 7.22
N THR A 149 -21.99 -21.77 6.28
CA THR A 149 -21.22 -22.91 5.74
C THR A 149 -20.13 -22.45 4.77
N LYS A 150 -19.15 -23.32 4.47
CA LYS A 150 -18.09 -23.03 3.48
C LYS A 150 -18.69 -22.65 2.13
N ASP A 151 -19.69 -23.40 1.65
CA ASP A 151 -20.33 -23.17 0.35
C ASP A 151 -21.13 -21.85 0.31
N GLN A 152 -21.76 -21.48 1.43
CA GLN A 152 -22.44 -20.18 1.59
C GLN A 152 -21.44 -19.02 1.58
N PHE A 153 -20.34 -19.14 2.32
CA PHE A 153 -19.27 -18.14 2.33
C PHE A 153 -18.63 -18.00 0.94
N ALA A 154 -18.41 -19.12 0.23
CA ALA A 154 -17.90 -19.11 -1.13
C ALA A 154 -18.85 -18.43 -2.12
N THR A 155 -20.15 -18.75 -2.05
CA THR A 155 -21.20 -18.10 -2.86
C THR A 155 -21.23 -16.59 -2.63
N TYR A 156 -21.07 -16.16 -1.37
CA TYR A 156 -20.99 -14.75 -0.98
C TYR A 156 -19.75 -14.05 -1.54
N VAL A 157 -18.56 -14.64 -1.40
CA VAL A 157 -17.31 -14.06 -1.95
C VAL A 157 -17.37 -13.97 -3.47
N GLU A 158 -17.92 -14.97 -4.17
CA GLU A 158 -18.07 -14.92 -5.62
C GLU A 158 -19.08 -13.86 -6.06
N THR A 159 -20.19 -13.71 -5.32
CA THR A 159 -21.16 -12.61 -5.53
C THR A 159 -20.49 -11.25 -5.39
N MET A 160 -19.56 -11.10 -4.46
CA MET A 160 -18.80 -9.85 -4.26
C MET A 160 -17.74 -9.56 -5.32
N LYS A 161 -17.35 -10.53 -6.18
CA LYS A 161 -16.45 -10.28 -7.32
C LYS A 161 -17.15 -9.64 -8.52
N ALA A 162 -18.47 -9.73 -8.62
CA ALA A 162 -19.21 -9.23 -9.79
C ALA A 162 -19.03 -7.71 -9.95
N LYS A 163 -18.74 -7.24 -11.18
CA LYS A 163 -18.30 -5.85 -11.44
C LYS A 163 -19.25 -4.81 -10.85
N ASP A 164 -20.55 -5.00 -11.00
CA ASP A 164 -21.55 -4.04 -10.53
C ASP A 164 -21.73 -4.05 -9.01
N ASN A 165 -21.48 -5.18 -8.36
CA ASN A 165 -21.50 -5.32 -6.90
C ASN A 165 -20.27 -4.63 -6.28
N VAL A 166 -19.09 -4.78 -6.88
CA VAL A 166 -17.89 -4.00 -6.51
C VAL A 166 -18.14 -2.51 -6.70
N LYS A 167 -18.72 -2.09 -7.84
CA LYS A 167 -19.06 -0.68 -8.09
C LYS A 167 -20.01 -0.11 -7.03
N LEU A 168 -21.07 -0.82 -6.69
CA LEU A 168 -22.01 -0.42 -5.64
C LEU A 168 -21.29 -0.24 -4.30
N LEU A 169 -20.49 -1.23 -3.90
CA LEU A 169 -19.74 -1.19 -2.64
C LEU A 169 -18.73 -0.03 -2.60
N MET A 170 -18.01 0.22 -3.69
CA MET A 170 -17.08 1.36 -3.80
C MET A 170 -17.79 2.71 -3.77
N ALA A 171 -18.97 2.82 -4.39
CA ALA A 171 -19.79 4.03 -4.33
C ALA A 171 -20.31 4.29 -2.90
N THR A 172 -20.85 3.27 -2.23
CA THR A 172 -21.29 3.38 -0.82
C THR A 172 -20.14 3.74 0.11
N LEU A 173 -18.94 3.17 -0.09
CA LEU A 173 -17.75 3.52 0.70
C LEU A 173 -17.30 4.96 0.45
N LYS A 174 -17.34 5.44 -0.81
CA LYS A 174 -17.00 6.82 -1.18
C LYS A 174 -17.92 7.85 -0.52
N GLU A 175 -19.20 7.54 -0.38
CA GLU A 175 -20.17 8.40 0.30
C GLU A 175 -20.08 8.29 1.84
N SER A 176 -19.97 7.07 2.37
CA SER A 176 -20.04 6.81 3.82
C SER A 176 -18.73 7.08 4.56
N ALA A 177 -17.59 6.93 3.88
CA ALA A 177 -16.24 7.09 4.45
C ALA A 177 -15.24 7.62 3.39
N PRO A 178 -15.39 8.86 2.92
CA PRO A 178 -14.62 9.41 1.81
C PRO A 178 -13.09 9.37 2.02
N GLU A 179 -12.61 9.64 3.24
CA GLU A 179 -11.17 9.54 3.56
C GLU A 179 -10.65 8.10 3.41
N LEU A 180 -11.46 7.10 3.80
CA LEU A 180 -11.09 5.69 3.72
C LEU A 180 -11.15 5.17 2.28
N TYR A 181 -12.16 5.56 1.51
CA TYR A 181 -12.21 5.34 0.07
C TYR A 181 -11.00 5.97 -0.65
N ARG A 182 -10.65 7.22 -0.31
CA ARG A 182 -9.48 7.92 -0.86
C ARG A 182 -8.18 7.13 -0.61
N ALA A 183 -7.93 6.73 0.64
CA ALA A 183 -6.71 6.03 1.02
C ALA A 183 -6.60 4.60 0.43
N LEU A 184 -7.73 3.90 0.29
CA LEU A 184 -7.81 2.54 -0.27
C LEU A 184 -7.80 2.51 -1.80
N VAL A 185 -8.45 3.49 -2.45
CA VAL A 185 -8.81 3.45 -3.88
C VAL A 185 -8.23 4.64 -4.63
N SER A 186 -8.79 5.86 -4.48
CA SER A 186 -8.50 6.93 -5.45
C SER A 186 -7.03 7.35 -5.49
N GLU A 187 -6.32 7.40 -4.37
CA GLU A 187 -4.89 7.73 -4.36
C GLU A 187 -4.02 6.64 -5.04
N ARG A 188 -4.50 5.40 -5.09
CA ARG A 188 -3.85 4.31 -5.81
C ARG A 188 -4.22 4.35 -7.29
N ASP A 189 -5.45 4.74 -7.64
CA ASP A 189 -5.84 5.00 -9.02
C ASP A 189 -5.06 6.18 -9.62
N GLU A 190 -4.87 7.25 -8.84
CA GLU A 190 -4.02 8.39 -9.18
C GLU A 190 -2.59 7.89 -9.43
N PHE A 191 -1.99 7.17 -8.46
CA PHE A 191 -0.62 6.64 -8.56
C PHE A 191 -0.40 5.66 -9.73
N MET A 192 -1.33 4.75 -9.98
CA MET A 192 -1.24 3.75 -11.06
C MET A 192 -1.38 4.40 -12.45
N ALA A 193 -2.31 5.35 -12.62
CA ALA A 193 -2.43 6.10 -13.87
C ALA A 193 -1.16 6.91 -14.15
N ASP A 194 -0.63 7.61 -13.14
CA ASP A 194 0.65 8.30 -13.20
C ASP A 194 1.83 7.35 -13.50
N GLY A 195 1.76 6.11 -13.00
CA GLY A 195 2.68 5.03 -13.30
C GLY A 195 2.71 4.69 -14.79
N LEU A 196 1.54 4.40 -15.36
CA LEU A 196 1.36 4.04 -16.78
C LEU A 196 1.72 5.19 -17.73
N ASP A 197 1.38 6.43 -17.37
CA ASP A 197 1.69 7.66 -18.12
C ASP A 197 3.20 7.87 -18.34
N ARG A 198 4.02 7.36 -17.41
CA ARG A 198 5.49 7.38 -17.48
C ARG A 198 6.11 6.21 -18.25
N LEU A 199 5.33 5.35 -18.90
CA LEU A 199 5.80 4.18 -19.65
C LEU A 199 5.86 4.39 -21.18
N ASN A 200 5.86 5.66 -21.64
CA ASN A 200 5.87 6.02 -23.07
C ASN A 200 7.09 5.53 -23.89
N GLN A 201 8.14 5.01 -23.24
CA GLN A 201 9.25 4.31 -23.90
C GLN A 201 8.91 2.90 -24.40
N TYR A 202 7.76 2.33 -23.98
CA TYR A 202 7.30 1.02 -24.43
C TYR A 202 6.23 1.16 -25.53
N SER A 203 6.37 0.39 -26.61
CA SER A 203 5.43 0.42 -27.74
C SER A 203 4.09 -0.29 -27.48
N LEU A 204 4.03 -1.11 -26.42
CA LEU A 204 2.83 -1.77 -25.93
C LEU A 204 2.97 -1.97 -24.42
N THR A 205 1.94 -1.61 -23.66
CA THR A 205 1.84 -1.83 -22.21
C THR A 205 0.52 -2.50 -21.91
N VAL A 206 0.54 -3.55 -21.09
CA VAL A 206 -0.66 -4.28 -20.63
C VAL A 206 -0.72 -4.19 -19.12
N ALA A 207 -1.72 -3.49 -18.59
CA ALA A 207 -1.96 -3.40 -17.16
C ALA A 207 -2.86 -4.56 -16.71
N VAL A 208 -2.48 -5.25 -15.63
CA VAL A 208 -3.34 -6.20 -14.91
C VAL A 208 -3.54 -5.66 -13.50
N MET A 209 -4.78 -5.46 -13.09
CA MET A 209 -5.13 -4.76 -11.85
C MET A 209 -6.47 -5.25 -11.27
N GLY A 210 -6.66 -5.05 -9.97
CA GLY A 210 -7.92 -5.40 -9.30
C GLY A 210 -9.09 -4.59 -9.85
N ILE A 211 -10.26 -5.24 -10.02
CA ILE A 211 -11.44 -4.69 -10.70
C ILE A 211 -11.97 -3.38 -10.10
N ALA A 212 -11.72 -3.12 -8.81
CA ALA A 212 -12.07 -1.87 -8.13
C ALA A 212 -11.31 -0.63 -8.65
N HIS A 213 -10.16 -0.82 -9.33
CA HIS A 213 -9.26 0.24 -9.79
C HIS A 213 -9.40 0.58 -11.27
N VAL A 214 -9.91 -0.36 -12.09
CA VAL A 214 -9.93 -0.25 -13.57
C VAL A 214 -10.62 1.04 -14.02
N ASP A 215 -11.87 1.25 -13.59
CA ASP A 215 -12.67 2.42 -13.95
C ASP A 215 -12.04 3.75 -13.45
N GLY A 216 -11.31 3.73 -12.34
CA GLY A 216 -10.63 4.91 -11.78
C GLY A 216 -9.38 5.29 -12.56
N VAL A 217 -8.51 4.32 -12.82
CA VAL A 217 -7.28 4.51 -13.61
C VAL A 217 -7.60 4.89 -15.05
N GLU A 218 -8.62 4.27 -15.66
CA GLU A 218 -9.12 4.67 -16.97
C GLU A 218 -9.48 6.17 -17.04
N ASN A 219 -10.13 6.71 -16.02
CA ASN A 219 -10.55 8.12 -16.02
C ASN A 219 -9.36 9.07 -15.83
N ASN A 220 -8.46 8.74 -14.90
CA ASN A 220 -7.22 9.50 -14.69
C ASN A 220 -6.33 9.53 -15.96
N LEU A 221 -6.32 8.46 -16.76
CA LEU A 221 -5.61 8.41 -18.04
C LEU A 221 -6.31 9.24 -19.14
N LYS A 222 -7.64 9.21 -19.22
CA LYS A 222 -8.41 10.06 -20.16
C LYS A 222 -8.20 11.55 -19.88
N GLU A 223 -8.08 11.95 -18.61
CA GLU A 223 -7.72 13.34 -18.22
C GLU A 223 -6.30 13.74 -18.64
N LYS A 224 -5.40 12.77 -18.91
CA LYS A 224 -4.05 12.97 -19.47
C LYS A 224 -4.01 12.94 -21.00
N GLY A 225 -5.11 12.57 -21.67
CA GLY A 225 -5.21 12.49 -23.13
C GLY A 225 -4.90 11.12 -23.74
N TRP A 226 -5.08 10.04 -22.98
CA TRP A 226 -5.10 8.65 -23.48
C TRP A 226 -6.45 8.30 -24.14
#